data_AF-A0A4Q0RY30-F1
#
_entry.id   AF-A0A4Q0RY30-F1
#
_cell.length_a   1.000
_cell.length_b   1.000
_cell.length_c   1.000
_cell.angle_alpha   90.00
_cell.angle_beta   90.00
_cell.angle_gamma   90.00
#
_symmetry.space_group_name_H-M   'P 1'
#
loop_
_entity.id
_entity.type
_entity.pdbx_description
1 polymer ?
#
loop_
_entity_poly.entity_id
_entity_poly.type
_entity_poly.pdbx_seq_one_letter_code
_entity_poly.pdbx_strand_id
1 'polypeptide(L)'
;MIDRSPMAGSDASLWPVVVGGLLTLAGTAAGSVVTIIREIAQHRREAKKRRADKLEELVAAIYDFDHWLDGIQSRRAYGEQDVPVTVSPFAKLQAITSIYFPRFSIMVAELDIAASQRQVWISQAAGKRLDNDIANLNIGQSEAYRPYAEEREALLAALGKFAREELQ
;
A
#
# COMPACT_ATOMS: atom_id res chain seq x y z
N MET A 1 87.86 29.59 32.70
CA MET A 1 87.49 28.17 32.89
C MET A 1 85.99 28.17 33.20
N ILE A 2 85.14 28.19 32.15
CA ILE A 2 84.24 27.06 31.74
C ILE A 2 83.37 26.62 32.95
N ASP A 3 82.04 26.76 33.02
CA ASP A 3 81.06 26.32 32.02
C ASP A 3 79.61 26.85 32.23
N ARG A 4 78.92 26.97 31.08
CA ARG A 4 77.49 26.77 30.72
C ARG A 4 76.28 27.28 31.56
N SER A 5 75.60 28.20 30.87
CA SER A 5 74.17 28.53 30.78
C SER A 5 73.16 27.34 30.76
N PRO A 6 71.84 27.62 30.88
CA PRO A 6 70.83 26.70 31.41
C PRO A 6 70.25 25.74 30.37
N MET A 7 69.92 24.52 30.80
CA MET A 7 69.10 23.58 30.05
C MET A 7 67.63 23.96 30.18
N ALA A 8 67.11 24.66 29.17
CA ALA A 8 65.68 24.76 28.92
C ALA A 8 65.17 23.38 28.48
N GLY A 9 64.78 22.56 29.45
CA GLY A 9 64.10 21.30 29.22
C GLY A 9 62.62 21.56 28.99
N SER A 10 62.26 21.69 27.72
CA SER A 10 60.92 21.58 27.14
C SER A 10 59.80 21.20 28.12
N ASP A 11 59.02 22.20 28.55
CA ASP A 11 57.65 21.99 29.00
C ASP A 11 56.87 21.46 27.80
N ALA A 12 56.92 20.13 27.60
CA ALA A 12 56.07 19.42 26.67
C ALA A 12 54.64 19.54 27.21
N SER A 13 54.04 20.69 26.95
CA SER A 13 52.67 21.02 27.32
C SER A 13 51.78 19.97 26.70
N LEU A 14 51.26 19.06 27.54
CA LEU A 14 50.32 18.00 27.16
C LEU A 14 48.93 18.57 26.78
N TRP A 15 48.79 19.90 26.83
CA TRP A 15 47.56 20.62 26.55
C TRP A 15 46.97 20.41 25.15
N PRO A 16 47.78 20.36 24.07
CA PRO A 16 47.26 20.08 22.73
C PRO A 16 46.64 18.67 22.63
N VAL A 17 47.17 17.70 23.38
CA VAL A 17 46.65 16.31 23.38
C VAL A 17 45.36 16.21 24.18
N VAL A 18 45.26 16.92 25.31
CA VAL A 18 44.04 16.96 26.13
C VAL A 18 42.91 17.70 25.40
N VAL A 19 43.20 18.85 24.77
CA VAL A 19 42.23 19.61 23.98
C VAL A 19 41.82 18.85 22.71
N GLY A 20 42.76 18.18 22.03
CA GLY A 20 42.49 17.33 20.88
C GLY A 20 41.63 16.10 21.23
N GLY A 21 41.89 15.45 22.38
CA GLY A 21 41.11 14.31 22.85
C GLY A 21 39.67 14.69 23.23
N LEU A 22 39.47 15.83 23.90
CA LEU A 22 38.14 16.32 24.28
C LEU A 22 37.29 16.75 23.07
N LEU A 23 37.88 17.42 22.09
CA LEU A 23 37.18 17.79 20.85
C LEU A 23 36.75 16.57 20.03
N THR A 24 37.58 15.51 20.01
CA THR A 24 37.27 14.28 19.28
C THR A 24 36.11 13.52 19.94
N LEU A 25 36.07 13.45 21.28
CA LEU A 25 34.96 12.83 22.03
C LEU A 25 33.65 13.63 21.93
N ALA A 26 33.73 14.96 21.91
CA ALA A 26 32.56 15.81 21.67
C ALA A 26 32.04 15.68 20.22
N GLY A 27 32.94 15.54 19.23
CA GLY A 27 32.60 15.34 17.82
C GLY A 27 31.94 13.98 17.52
N THR A 28 32.39 12.89 18.16
CA THR A 28 31.84 11.55 17.94
C THR A 28 30.46 11.36 18.56
N ALA A 29 30.19 11.96 19.72
CA ALA A 29 28.85 11.94 20.33
C ALA A 29 27.81 12.72 19.49
N ALA A 30 28.19 13.89 18.95
CA ALA A 30 27.31 14.68 18.09
C ALA A 30 27.05 14.00 16.73
N GLY A 31 28.06 13.36 16.13
CA GLY A 31 27.91 12.62 14.87
C GLY A 31 26.95 11.45 14.97
N SER A 32 26.98 10.72 16.09
CA SER A 32 26.15 9.53 16.37
C SER A 32 24.66 9.85 16.47
N VAL A 33 24.32 10.98 17.11
CA VAL A 33 22.92 11.40 17.28
C VAL A 33 22.32 11.86 15.95
N VAL A 34 23.11 12.56 15.13
CA VAL A 34 22.67 13.04 13.80
C VAL A 34 22.43 11.86 12.84
N THR A 35 23.28 10.83 12.85
CA THR A 35 23.06 9.62 12.03
C THR A 35 21.81 8.86 12.47
N ILE A 36 21.59 8.67 13.77
CA ILE A 36 20.37 8.00 14.29
C ILE A 36 19.10 8.76 13.88
N ILE A 37 19.08 10.09 14.03
CA ILE A 37 17.92 10.90 13.62
C ILE A 37 17.69 10.81 12.11
N ARG A 38 18.76 10.81 11.31
CA ARG A 38 18.67 10.69 9.85
C ARG A 38 18.14 9.33 9.42
N GLU A 39 18.62 8.24 10.01
CA GLU A 39 18.15 6.88 9.72
C GLU A 39 16.67 6.72 10.08
N ILE A 40 16.24 7.20 11.25
CA ILE A 40 14.83 7.18 11.65
C ILE A 40 13.98 8.00 10.67
N ALA A 41 14.43 9.21 10.31
CA ALA A 41 13.72 10.04 9.33
C ALA A 41 13.64 9.37 7.96
N GLN A 42 14.71 8.71 7.53
CA GLN A 42 14.77 7.98 6.26
C GLN A 42 13.84 6.77 6.27
N HIS A 43 13.84 5.95 7.33
CA HIS A 43 12.92 4.83 7.49
C HIS A 43 11.46 5.29 7.49
N ARG A 44 11.14 6.43 8.11
CA ARG A 44 9.78 7.00 8.05
C ARG A 44 9.39 7.41 6.63
N ARG A 45 10.30 8.01 5.87
CA ARG A 45 10.06 8.37 4.45
C ARG A 45 9.87 7.14 3.58
N GLU A 46 10.69 6.12 3.76
CA GLU A 46 10.59 4.85 3.03
C GLU A 46 9.29 4.11 3.37
N ALA A 47 8.90 4.08 4.64
CA ALA A 47 7.64 3.49 5.07
C ALA A 47 6.42 4.23 4.48
N LYS A 48 6.45 5.58 4.46
CA LYS A 48 5.41 6.38 3.81
C LYS A 48 5.35 6.11 2.31
N LYS A 49 6.49 6.11 1.63
CA LYS A 49 6.57 5.80 0.20
C LYS A 49 6.00 4.42 -0.10
N ARG A 50 6.44 3.39 0.65
CA ARG A 50 5.92 2.02 0.49
C ARG A 50 4.41 1.95 0.71
N ARG A 51 3.87 2.70 1.68
CA ARG A 51 2.41 2.77 1.88
C ARG A 51 1.70 3.46 0.71
N ALA A 52 2.29 4.50 0.10
CA ALA A 52 1.73 5.12 -1.09
C ALA A 52 1.72 4.14 -2.27
N ASP A 53 2.85 3.47 -2.54
CA ASP A 53 2.96 2.46 -3.60
C ASP A 53 1.90 1.34 -3.40
N LYS A 54 1.70 0.88 -2.17
CA LYS A 54 0.68 -0.13 -1.85
C LYS A 54 -0.74 0.37 -1.94
N LEU A 55 -0.98 1.67 -1.76
CA LEU A 55 -2.29 2.26 -1.97
C LEU A 55 -2.63 2.26 -3.46
N GLU A 56 -1.68 2.62 -4.32
CA GLU A 56 -1.83 2.54 -5.77
C GLU A 56 -2.09 1.10 -6.22
N GLU A 57 -1.34 0.12 -5.70
CA GLU A 57 -1.57 -1.30 -5.98
C GLU A 57 -2.95 -1.78 -5.52
N LEU A 58 -3.46 -1.28 -4.39
CA LEU A 58 -4.79 -1.62 -3.88
C LEU A 58 -5.89 -1.07 -4.80
N VAL A 59 -5.76 0.20 -5.22
CA VAL A 59 -6.71 0.82 -6.15
C VAL A 59 -6.70 0.10 -7.49
N ALA A 60 -5.53 -0.23 -8.03
CA ALA A 60 -5.41 -1.04 -9.24
C ALA A 60 -6.10 -2.40 -9.09
N ALA A 61 -5.93 -3.08 -7.95
CA ALA A 61 -6.58 -4.37 -7.70
C ALA A 61 -8.12 -4.26 -7.61
N ILE A 62 -8.67 -3.13 -7.15
CA ILE A 62 -10.13 -2.88 -7.17
C ILE A 62 -10.64 -2.79 -8.62
N TYR A 63 -9.93 -2.07 -9.49
CA TYR A 63 -10.30 -1.98 -10.91
C TYR A 63 -10.11 -3.30 -11.66
N ASP A 64 -9.03 -4.04 -11.36
CA ASP A 64 -8.83 -5.39 -11.91
C ASP A 64 -10.01 -6.31 -11.52
N PHE A 65 -10.53 -6.18 -10.30
CA PHE A 65 -11.67 -6.96 -9.82
C PHE A 65 -13.00 -6.60 -10.50
N ASP A 66 -13.25 -5.32 -10.70
CA ASP A 66 -14.41 -4.82 -11.46
C ASP A 66 -14.38 -5.34 -12.90
N HIS A 67 -13.23 -5.21 -13.57
CA HIS A 67 -13.02 -5.72 -14.92
C HIS A 67 -13.17 -7.26 -15.00
N TRP A 68 -12.70 -7.97 -13.98
CA TRP A 68 -12.88 -9.42 -13.89
C TRP A 68 -14.37 -9.81 -13.77
N LEU A 69 -15.17 -9.09 -12.97
CA LEU A 69 -16.60 -9.32 -12.86
C LEU A 69 -17.32 -9.07 -14.20
N ASP A 70 -16.95 -8.00 -14.90
CA ASP A 70 -17.47 -7.68 -16.23
C ASP A 70 -17.13 -8.76 -17.25
N GLY A 71 -15.89 -9.28 -17.23
CA GLY A 71 -15.47 -10.38 -18.08
C GLY A 71 -16.25 -11.68 -17.82
N ILE A 72 -16.46 -12.02 -16.54
CA ILE A 72 -17.26 -13.18 -16.17
C ILE A 72 -18.72 -13.01 -16.60
N GLN A 73 -19.30 -11.83 -16.44
CA GLN A 73 -20.64 -11.53 -16.93
C GLN A 73 -20.72 -11.73 -18.45
N SER A 74 -19.82 -11.08 -19.20
CA SER A 74 -19.78 -11.14 -20.67
C SER A 74 -19.70 -12.58 -21.17
N ARG A 75 -18.84 -13.38 -20.55
CA ARG A 75 -18.69 -14.77 -20.90
C ARG A 75 -19.86 -15.66 -20.49
N ARG A 76 -20.28 -15.60 -19.23
CA ARG A 76 -21.26 -16.56 -18.68
C ARG A 76 -22.69 -16.16 -19.04
N ALA A 77 -23.05 -14.92 -18.79
CA ALA A 77 -24.39 -14.40 -19.02
C ALA A 77 -24.65 -14.15 -20.52
N TYR A 78 -23.69 -13.60 -21.27
CA TYR A 78 -23.89 -13.27 -22.69
C TYR A 78 -23.25 -14.27 -23.67
N GLY A 79 -22.38 -15.17 -23.22
CA GLY A 79 -21.82 -16.23 -24.06
C GLY A 79 -20.64 -15.80 -24.92
N GLU A 80 -20.01 -14.65 -24.61
CA GLU A 80 -18.83 -14.19 -25.34
C GLU A 80 -17.63 -15.13 -25.15
N GLN A 81 -17.06 -15.63 -26.25
CA GLN A 81 -16.00 -16.65 -26.22
C GLN A 81 -14.59 -16.05 -26.18
N ASP A 82 -14.43 -14.80 -26.63
CA ASP A 82 -13.13 -14.13 -26.74
C ASP A 82 -12.64 -13.57 -25.39
N VAL A 83 -13.44 -13.70 -24.33
CA VAL A 83 -13.07 -13.24 -22.99
C VAL A 83 -12.22 -14.30 -22.27
N PRO A 84 -10.96 -13.99 -21.91
CA PRO A 84 -10.05 -14.94 -21.27
C PRO A 84 -10.59 -15.53 -19.95
N VAL A 85 -10.25 -16.79 -19.66
CA VAL A 85 -10.45 -17.34 -18.30
C VAL A 85 -9.38 -16.75 -17.39
N THR A 86 -9.78 -15.97 -16.39
CA THR A 86 -8.85 -15.39 -15.42
C THR A 86 -9.28 -15.73 -13.99
N VAL A 87 -8.30 -15.75 -13.08
CA VAL A 87 -8.53 -15.94 -11.65
C VAL A 87 -8.99 -14.63 -11.03
N SER A 88 -9.80 -14.71 -9.97
CA SER A 88 -10.25 -13.52 -9.25
C SER A 88 -9.07 -12.78 -8.64
N PRO A 89 -8.91 -11.46 -8.90
CA PRO A 89 -7.91 -10.63 -8.22
C PRO A 89 -8.28 -10.28 -6.77
N PHE A 90 -9.44 -10.75 -6.27
CA PHE A 90 -9.90 -10.44 -4.92
C PHE A 90 -8.91 -10.86 -3.82
N ALA A 91 -8.20 -11.98 -4.01
CA ALA A 91 -7.16 -12.43 -3.08
C ALA A 91 -6.00 -11.40 -2.95
N LYS A 92 -5.63 -10.73 -4.04
CA LYS A 92 -4.62 -9.66 -4.03
C LYS A 92 -5.12 -8.46 -3.23
N LEU A 93 -6.38 -8.07 -3.43
CA LEU A 93 -7.04 -6.98 -2.72
C LEU A 93 -7.09 -7.25 -1.20
N GLN A 94 -7.46 -8.46 -0.79
CA GLN A 94 -7.47 -8.88 0.61
C GLN A 94 -6.06 -8.91 1.23
N ALA A 95 -5.06 -9.40 0.49
CA ALA A 95 -3.68 -9.45 0.95
C ALA A 95 -3.09 -8.05 1.19
N ILE A 96 -3.27 -7.13 0.24
CA ILE A 96 -2.77 -5.74 0.39
C ILE A 96 -3.48 -5.05 1.56
N THR A 97 -4.80 -5.21 1.65
CA THR A 97 -5.60 -4.59 2.71
C THR A 97 -5.21 -5.10 4.09
N SER A 98 -5.09 -6.41 4.28
CA SER A 98 -4.76 -7.00 5.58
C SER A 98 -3.37 -6.60 6.10
N ILE A 99 -2.38 -6.46 5.20
CA ILE A 99 -1.00 -6.14 5.57
C ILE A 99 -0.80 -4.63 5.75
N TYR A 100 -1.30 -3.82 4.81
CA TYR A 100 -0.95 -2.39 4.74
C TYR A 100 -2.07 -1.46 5.21
N PHE A 101 -3.33 -1.87 5.08
CA PHE A 101 -4.49 -1.02 5.36
C PHE A 101 -5.60 -1.73 6.14
N PRO A 102 -5.29 -2.31 7.31
CA PRO A 102 -6.25 -3.15 8.05
C PRO A 102 -7.54 -2.42 8.42
N ARG A 103 -7.52 -1.09 8.49
CA ARG A 103 -8.71 -0.23 8.72
C ARG A 103 -9.81 -0.38 7.67
N PHE A 104 -9.47 -0.80 6.44
CA PHE A 104 -10.45 -1.00 5.36
C PHE A 104 -10.87 -2.46 5.20
N SER A 105 -10.43 -3.37 6.08
CA SER A 105 -10.77 -4.80 5.99
C SER A 105 -12.27 -5.06 5.96
N ILE A 106 -13.06 -4.32 6.74
CA ILE A 106 -14.53 -4.45 6.76
C ILE A 106 -15.14 -4.02 5.43
N MET A 107 -14.76 -2.86 4.90
CA MET A 107 -15.25 -2.37 3.60
C MET A 107 -14.89 -3.32 2.45
N VAL A 108 -13.71 -3.95 2.52
CA VAL A 108 -13.31 -4.99 1.56
C VAL A 108 -14.18 -6.24 1.69
N ALA A 109 -14.55 -6.65 2.90
CA ALA A 109 -15.44 -7.78 3.10
C ALA A 109 -16.87 -7.46 2.63
N GLU A 110 -17.36 -6.24 2.86
CA GLU A 110 -18.65 -5.75 2.37
C GLU A 110 -18.70 -5.75 0.84
N LEU A 111 -17.61 -5.31 0.19
CA LEU A 111 -17.45 -5.40 -1.26
C LEU A 111 -17.55 -6.84 -1.79
N ASP A 112 -16.97 -7.83 -1.09
CA ASP A 112 -17.04 -9.25 -1.48
C ASP A 112 -18.46 -9.81 -1.39
N ILE A 113 -19.14 -9.47 -0.29
CA ILE A 113 -20.55 -9.86 -0.07
C ILE A 113 -21.43 -9.25 -1.17
N ALA A 114 -21.22 -7.98 -1.50
CA ALA A 114 -21.96 -7.30 -2.56
C ALA A 114 -21.64 -7.89 -3.95
N ALA A 115 -20.37 -8.20 -4.24
CA ALA A 115 -19.95 -8.86 -5.47
C ALA A 115 -20.56 -10.26 -5.63
N SER A 116 -20.75 -10.98 -4.53
CA SER A 116 -21.39 -12.31 -4.53
C SER A 116 -22.83 -12.25 -5.07
N GLN A 117 -23.59 -11.18 -4.77
CA GLN A 117 -24.94 -11.01 -5.31
C GLN A 117 -24.92 -10.86 -6.84
N ARG A 118 -23.97 -10.09 -7.38
CA ARG A 118 -23.75 -9.95 -8.82
C ARG A 118 -23.40 -11.31 -9.45
N GLN A 119 -22.54 -12.10 -8.81
CA GLN A 119 -22.16 -13.43 -9.30
C GLN A 119 -23.33 -14.43 -9.32
N VAL A 120 -24.23 -14.36 -8.33
CA VAL A 120 -25.47 -15.14 -8.31
C VAL A 120 -26.34 -14.77 -9.52
N TRP A 121 -26.53 -13.48 -9.78
CA TRP A 121 -27.27 -13.04 -10.98
C TRP A 121 -26.60 -13.52 -12.27
N ILE A 122 -25.28 -13.41 -12.41
CA ILE A 122 -24.55 -13.90 -13.59
C ILE A 122 -24.83 -15.40 -13.82
N SER A 123 -24.85 -16.19 -12.73
CA SER A 123 -25.11 -17.63 -12.81
C SER A 123 -26.55 -17.94 -13.23
N GLN A 124 -27.53 -17.16 -12.73
CA GLN A 124 -28.93 -17.26 -13.14
C GLN A 124 -29.13 -16.87 -14.61
N ALA A 125 -28.50 -15.76 -15.04
CA ALA A 125 -28.54 -15.30 -16.42
C ALA A 125 -27.91 -16.33 -17.38
N ALA A 126 -26.82 -16.97 -16.98
CA ALA A 126 -26.21 -18.07 -17.73
C ALA A 126 -27.17 -19.26 -17.89
N GLY A 127 -27.94 -19.60 -16.84
CA GLY A 127 -29.00 -20.61 -16.91
C GLY A 127 -30.08 -20.26 -17.93
N LYS A 128 -30.64 -19.05 -17.84
CA LYS A 128 -31.64 -18.55 -18.80
C LYS A 128 -31.14 -18.57 -20.25
N ARG A 129 -29.87 -18.21 -20.47
CA ARG A 129 -29.24 -18.29 -21.80
C ARG A 129 -29.24 -19.71 -22.35
N LEU A 130 -28.89 -20.69 -21.52
CA LEU A 130 -28.88 -22.11 -21.92
C LEU A 130 -30.29 -22.63 -22.22
N ASP A 131 -31.31 -22.09 -21.55
CA ASP A 131 -32.72 -22.39 -21.78
C ASP A 131 -33.33 -21.62 -22.97
N ASN A 132 -32.52 -20.82 -23.70
CA ASN A 132 -32.95 -19.89 -24.76
C ASN A 132 -33.95 -18.79 -24.30
N ASP A 133 -34.03 -18.51 -23.00
CA ASP A 133 -34.84 -17.44 -22.44
C ASP A 133 -34.11 -16.08 -22.47
N ILE A 134 -33.82 -15.61 -23.69
CA ILE A 134 -33.07 -14.36 -23.90
C ILE A 134 -33.88 -13.12 -23.50
N ALA A 135 -35.21 -13.19 -23.63
CA ALA A 135 -36.10 -12.07 -23.30
C ALA A 135 -36.01 -11.66 -21.82
N ASN A 136 -35.76 -12.61 -20.93
CA ASN A 136 -35.70 -12.40 -19.48
C ASN A 136 -34.28 -12.36 -18.92
N LEU A 137 -33.25 -12.29 -19.78
CA LEU A 137 -31.86 -12.43 -19.38
C LEU A 137 -31.38 -11.32 -18.43
N ASN A 138 -31.83 -10.08 -18.66
CA ASN A 138 -31.41 -8.91 -17.86
C ASN A 138 -32.32 -8.63 -16.64
N ILE A 139 -33.32 -9.46 -16.38
CA ILE A 139 -34.17 -9.29 -15.19
C ILE A 139 -33.33 -9.43 -13.92
N GLY A 140 -33.42 -8.44 -13.03
CA GLY A 140 -32.70 -8.42 -11.76
C GLY A 140 -31.25 -7.92 -11.85
N GLN A 141 -30.78 -7.54 -13.04
CA GLN A 141 -29.38 -7.15 -13.25
C GLN A 141 -29.01 -5.88 -12.47
N SER A 142 -29.85 -4.85 -12.56
CA SER A 142 -29.59 -3.56 -11.90
C SER A 142 -29.61 -3.71 -10.39
N GLU A 143 -30.57 -4.49 -9.88
CA GLU A 143 -30.72 -4.79 -8.46
C GLU A 143 -29.52 -5.57 -7.92
N ALA A 144 -28.96 -6.50 -8.69
CA ALA A 144 -27.78 -7.26 -8.32
C ALA A 144 -26.48 -6.46 -8.45
N TYR A 145 -26.42 -5.47 -9.35
CA TYR A 145 -25.24 -4.65 -9.57
C TYR A 145 -25.10 -3.51 -8.55
N ARG A 146 -26.22 -2.87 -8.19
CA ARG A 146 -26.22 -1.64 -7.39
C ARG A 146 -25.45 -1.77 -6.06
N PRO A 147 -25.65 -2.81 -5.23
CA PRO A 147 -24.93 -2.93 -3.96
C PRO A 147 -23.41 -2.98 -4.15
N TYR A 148 -22.95 -3.70 -5.19
CA TYR A 148 -21.53 -3.77 -5.51
C TYR A 148 -20.96 -2.40 -5.93
N ALA A 149 -21.69 -1.66 -6.76
CA ALA A 149 -21.28 -0.32 -7.16
C ALA A 149 -21.20 0.64 -5.97
N GLU A 150 -22.19 0.60 -5.08
CA GLU A 150 -22.23 1.43 -3.86
C GLU A 150 -21.02 1.14 -2.94
N GLU A 151 -20.73 -0.13 -2.66
CA GLU A 151 -19.59 -0.52 -1.82
C GLU A 151 -18.24 -0.19 -2.47
N ARG A 152 -18.13 -0.34 -3.80
CA ARG A 152 -16.92 0.02 -4.54
C ARG A 152 -16.64 1.51 -4.45
N GLU A 153 -17.66 2.34 -4.68
CA GLU A 153 -17.53 3.80 -4.57
C GLU A 153 -17.22 4.24 -3.13
N ALA A 154 -17.87 3.62 -2.13
CA ALA A 154 -17.60 3.90 -0.73
C ALA A 154 -16.14 3.59 -0.36
N LEU A 155 -15.62 2.44 -0.78
CA LEU A 155 -14.22 2.04 -0.55
C LEU A 155 -13.26 3.00 -1.26
N LEU A 156 -13.47 3.32 -2.53
CA LEU A 156 -12.62 4.25 -3.28
C LEU A 156 -12.64 5.66 -2.68
N ALA A 157 -13.80 6.14 -2.23
CA ALA A 157 -13.91 7.43 -1.54
C ALA A 157 -13.12 7.44 -0.22
N ALA A 158 -13.21 6.36 0.57
CA ALA A 158 -12.47 6.22 1.83
C ALA A 158 -10.95 6.15 1.59
N LEU A 159 -10.50 5.40 0.58
CA LEU A 159 -9.09 5.34 0.17
C LEU A 159 -8.58 6.70 -0.30
N GLY A 160 -9.38 7.43 -1.10
CA GLY A 160 -9.05 8.77 -1.57
C GLY A 160 -8.96 9.80 -0.44
N LYS A 161 -9.84 9.70 0.57
CA LYS A 161 -9.75 10.53 1.79
C LYS A 161 -8.48 10.21 2.56
N PHE A 162 -8.18 8.94 2.77
CA PHE A 162 -6.96 8.50 3.44
C PHE A 162 -5.69 8.97 2.73
N ALA A 163 -5.65 8.92 1.39
CA ALA A 163 -4.52 9.42 0.61
C ALA A 163 -4.22 10.91 0.90
N ARG A 164 -5.27 11.73 1.00
CA ARG A 164 -5.12 13.18 1.28
C ARG A 164 -4.68 13.47 2.71
N GLU A 165 -5.13 12.68 3.68
CA GLU A 165 -4.87 12.94 5.10
C GLU A 165 -3.51 12.42 5.57
N GLU A 166 -3.03 11.31 5.00
CA GLU A 166 -1.92 10.54 5.60
C GLU A 166 -0.69 10.40 4.70
N LEU A 167 -0.85 10.64 3.40
CA LEU A 167 0.23 10.53 2.41
C LEU A 167 0.68 11.89 1.83
N GLN A 168 -0.10 12.95 2.02
CA GLN A 168 0.32 14.34 1.79
C GLN A 168 1.05 14.90 3.02
#